data_AF-A0AAV8VMP2-F1
#
_entry.id   AF-A0AAV8VMP2-F1
#
_cell.length_a   1.000
_cell.length_b   1.000
_cell.length_c   1.000
_cell.angle_alpha   90.00
_cell.angle_beta   90.00
_cell.angle_gamma   90.00
#
_symmetry.space_group_name_H-M   'P 1'
#
loop_
_entity.id
_entity.type
_entity.pdbx_description
1 polymer ?
#
loop_
_entity_poly.entity_id
_entity_poly.type
_entity_poly.pdbx_seq_one_letter_code
_entity_poly.pdbx_strand_id
1 'polypeptide(L)'
;MKSNILKNPKKYPAWRVSNDKLFKHVSPQYPELANADDYWREVIPRMPVVLHNLSNYDSHLLISDIAQTSPNHQNPGKITSLTKINEKYISSTRHMSESSVKFRFIDSFRFLAPSLDQLAAILTRDDLKILKSEFSDLKQDSLGLLTRKGVYPYDYVSSLDVLKKASVPELSKVYNKLNDALSEADYTHAKNVWRAYNIENPSQYT
;
A
#
# COMPACT_ATOMS: atom_id res chain seq x y z
N MET A 1 8.79 7.32 -21.21
CA MET A 1 9.30 5.96 -21.45
C MET A 1 8.30 5.21 -22.32
N LYS A 2 8.65 4.90 -23.57
CA LYS A 2 7.85 3.99 -24.41
C LYS A 2 8.15 2.56 -23.93
N SER A 3 7.15 1.87 -23.39
CA SER A 3 7.31 0.48 -22.93
C SER A 3 7.52 -0.42 -24.15
N ASN A 4 8.69 -1.05 -24.23
CA ASN A 4 8.94 -2.15 -25.15
C ASN A 4 8.12 -3.36 -24.67
N ILE A 5 6.87 -3.44 -25.10
CA ILE A 5 6.06 -4.65 -24.94
C ILE A 5 6.71 -5.69 -25.86
N LEU A 6 7.44 -6.63 -25.24
CA LEU A 6 8.05 -7.77 -25.92
C LEU A 6 6.98 -8.48 -26.77
N LYS A 7 7.23 -8.56 -28.08
CA LYS A 7 6.25 -8.98 -29.11
C LYS A 7 5.76 -10.43 -29.02
N ASN A 8 6.22 -11.27 -28.09
CA ASN A 8 5.60 -12.58 -27.81
C ASN A 8 6.24 -13.24 -26.57
N PRO A 9 5.53 -13.41 -25.45
CA PRO A 9 6.01 -14.26 -24.36
C PRO A 9 6.04 -15.72 -24.82
N LYS A 10 7.24 -16.30 -24.92
CA LYS A 10 7.50 -17.64 -25.50
C LYS A 10 7.00 -18.84 -24.68
N LYS A 11 6.32 -18.67 -23.55
CA LYS A 11 5.69 -19.79 -22.82
C LYS A 11 4.36 -19.35 -22.18
N TYR A 12 3.40 -20.26 -22.33
CA TYR A 12 2.04 -20.34 -21.81
C TYR A 12 1.63 -19.34 -20.68
N PRO A 13 0.37 -18.85 -20.67
CA PRO A 13 -0.65 -18.99 -21.71
C PRO A 13 -0.37 -18.07 -22.91
N ALA A 14 -0.93 -18.41 -24.08
CA ALA A 14 -0.88 -17.53 -25.25
C ALA A 14 -1.75 -16.28 -25.00
N TRP A 15 -1.28 -15.12 -25.46
CA TRP A 15 -1.95 -13.83 -25.32
C TRP A 15 -2.19 -13.20 -26.69
N ARG A 16 -3.30 -12.47 -26.85
CA ARG A 16 -3.55 -11.62 -28.02
C ARG A 16 -4.15 -10.29 -27.59
N VAL A 17 -3.90 -9.24 -28.37
CA VAL A 17 -4.54 -7.93 -28.21
C VAL A 17 -5.43 -7.70 -29.43
N SER A 18 -6.68 -7.31 -29.21
CA SER A 18 -7.63 -6.97 -30.27
C SER A 18 -8.54 -5.85 -29.78
N ASN A 19 -8.73 -4.80 -30.59
CA ASN A 19 -9.54 -3.63 -30.25
C ASN A 19 -9.22 -3.04 -28.85
N ASP A 20 -7.92 -2.83 -28.57
CA ASP A 20 -7.40 -2.35 -27.28
C ASP A 20 -7.75 -3.21 -26.04
N LYS A 21 -8.23 -4.44 -26.27
CA LYS A 21 -8.53 -5.42 -25.22
C LYS A 21 -7.50 -6.53 -25.22
N LEU A 22 -7.09 -6.95 -24.02
CA LEU A 22 -6.19 -8.07 -23.80
C LEU A 22 -6.99 -9.37 -23.69
N PHE A 23 -6.56 -10.42 -24.36
CA PHE A 23 -7.15 -11.75 -24.27
C PHE A 23 -6.09 -12.78 -23.91
N LYS A 24 -6.48 -13.74 -23.09
CA LYS A 24 -5.68 -14.94 -22.81
C LYS A 24 -6.36 -16.17 -23.40
N HIS A 25 -5.55 -17.09 -23.88
CA HIS A 25 -6.02 -18.40 -24.28
C HIS A 25 -6.42 -19.21 -23.04
N VAL A 26 -7.58 -19.86 -23.09
CA VAL A 26 -8.12 -20.74 -22.05
C VAL A 26 -8.71 -22.00 -22.69
N SER A 27 -8.76 -23.07 -21.92
CA SER A 27 -9.56 -24.24 -22.32
C SER A 27 -11.01 -24.02 -21.86
N PRO A 28 -12.00 -24.06 -22.78
CA PRO A 28 -13.41 -24.00 -22.41
C PRO A 28 -13.83 -25.26 -21.65
N GLN A 29 -14.93 -25.17 -20.90
CA GLN A 29 -15.45 -26.29 -20.09
C GLN A 29 -15.84 -27.51 -20.94
N TYR A 30 -16.31 -27.27 -22.18
CA TYR A 30 -16.71 -28.30 -23.14
C TYR A 30 -15.98 -28.10 -24.48
N PRO A 31 -14.73 -28.58 -24.63
CA PRO A 31 -13.90 -28.31 -25.81
C PRO A 31 -14.48 -28.80 -27.14
N GLU A 32 -15.22 -29.91 -27.11
CA GLU A 32 -15.78 -30.56 -28.31
C GLU A 32 -16.95 -29.78 -28.92
N LEU A 33 -17.59 -28.90 -28.13
CA LEU A 33 -18.71 -28.06 -28.56
C LEU A 33 -18.30 -26.58 -28.70
N ALA A 34 -17.03 -26.27 -28.47
CA ALA A 34 -16.53 -24.91 -28.39
C ALA A 34 -16.10 -24.36 -29.76
N ASN A 35 -16.45 -23.11 -30.02
CA ASN A 35 -15.97 -22.39 -31.20
C ASN A 35 -14.56 -21.83 -30.96
N ALA A 36 -13.88 -21.41 -32.03
CA ALA A 36 -12.52 -20.83 -31.93
C ALA A 36 -12.44 -19.62 -30.96
N ASP A 37 -13.50 -18.83 -30.84
CA ASP A 37 -13.56 -17.68 -29.92
C ASP A 37 -13.76 -18.08 -28.45
N ASP A 38 -14.30 -19.26 -28.16
CA ASP A 38 -14.48 -19.74 -26.78
C ASP A 38 -13.17 -20.04 -26.07
N TYR A 39 -12.10 -20.26 -26.85
CA TYR A 39 -10.73 -20.43 -26.37
C TYR A 39 -10.09 -19.11 -25.93
N TRP A 40 -10.74 -17.96 -26.14
CA TRP A 40 -10.20 -16.66 -25.77
C TRP A 40 -11.10 -15.97 -24.74
N ARG A 41 -10.48 -15.54 -23.63
CA ARG A 41 -11.17 -14.76 -22.61
C ARG A 41 -10.53 -13.40 -22.46
N GLU A 42 -11.36 -12.36 -22.50
CA GLU A 42 -10.94 -11.00 -22.20
C GLU A 42 -10.36 -10.96 -20.78
N VAL A 43 -9.14 -10.42 -20.69
CA VAL A 43 -8.43 -10.20 -19.44
C VAL A 43 -8.49 -8.72 -19.17
N ILE A 44 -9.17 -8.38 -18.09
CA ILE A 44 -9.12 -7.04 -17.52
C ILE A 44 -7.97 -7.03 -16.51
N PRO A 45 -6.87 -6.28 -16.77
CA PRO A 45 -5.77 -6.13 -15.83
C PRO A 45 -6.25 -5.81 -14.42
N ARG A 46 -5.61 -6.44 -13.44
CA ARG A 46 -5.86 -6.16 -12.02
C ARG A 46 -4.65 -5.42 -11.46
N MET A 47 -4.86 -4.21 -10.98
CA MET A 47 -3.85 -3.45 -10.25
C MET A 47 -3.99 -3.76 -8.75
N PRO A 48 -3.00 -4.40 -8.12
CA PRO A 48 -3.05 -4.63 -6.69
C PRO A 48 -2.81 -3.32 -5.93
N VAL A 49 -3.67 -3.02 -4.97
CA VAL A 49 -3.46 -2.00 -3.94
C VAL A 49 -3.17 -2.74 -2.66
N VAL A 50 -1.94 -2.64 -2.18
CA VAL A 50 -1.44 -3.44 -1.06
C VAL A 50 -1.43 -2.57 0.19
N LEU A 51 -2.17 -2.99 1.22
CA LEU A 51 -2.23 -2.31 2.50
C LEU A 51 -1.87 -3.32 3.59
N HIS A 52 -0.97 -2.96 4.50
CA HIS A 52 -0.52 -3.88 5.54
C HIS A 52 -1.49 -3.86 6.73
N ASN A 53 -2.00 -5.03 7.10
CA ASN A 53 -2.99 -5.23 8.16
C ASN A 53 -4.36 -4.61 7.84
N LEU A 54 -4.73 -4.57 6.54
CA LEU A 54 -6.00 -4.01 6.08
C LEU A 54 -7.21 -4.69 6.73
N SER A 55 -7.19 -6.02 6.89
CA SER A 55 -8.35 -6.77 7.41
C SER A 55 -8.68 -6.44 8.86
N ASN A 56 -7.73 -5.96 9.65
CA ASN A 56 -7.96 -5.58 11.05
C ASN A 56 -8.06 -4.05 11.23
N TYR A 57 -7.75 -3.28 10.20
CA TYR A 57 -8.12 -1.87 10.14
C TYR A 57 -9.62 -1.75 9.89
N ASP A 58 -10.22 -0.59 10.15
CA ASP A 58 -11.62 -0.25 9.80
C ASP A 58 -11.81 -0.11 8.27
N SER A 59 -11.29 -1.07 7.52
CA SER A 59 -11.34 -1.19 6.08
C SER A 59 -12.76 -1.25 5.54
N HIS A 60 -13.72 -1.66 6.36
CA HIS A 60 -15.13 -1.64 6.01
C HIS A 60 -15.61 -0.23 5.64
N LEU A 61 -15.11 0.81 6.33
CA LEU A 61 -15.40 2.21 6.01
C LEU A 61 -14.82 2.59 4.64
N LEU A 62 -13.52 2.33 4.45
CA LEU A 62 -12.83 2.60 3.19
C LEU A 62 -13.48 1.88 2.01
N ILE A 63 -13.81 0.59 2.16
CA ILE A 63 -14.42 -0.23 1.11
C ILE A 63 -15.84 0.26 0.81
N SER A 64 -16.61 0.66 1.84
CA SER A 64 -17.94 1.25 1.67
C SER A 64 -17.88 2.56 0.88
N ASP A 65 -16.97 3.45 1.25
CA ASP A 65 -16.82 4.74 0.55
C ASP A 65 -16.33 4.52 -0.88
N ILE A 66 -15.36 3.63 -1.09
CA ILE A 66 -14.92 3.21 -2.43
C ILE A 66 -16.09 2.60 -3.20
N ALA A 67 -17.03 1.91 -2.56
CA ALA A 67 -18.22 1.35 -3.21
C ALA A 67 -19.14 2.43 -3.76
N GLN A 68 -19.30 3.52 -3.02
CA GLN A 68 -20.22 4.61 -3.32
C GLN A 68 -19.59 5.68 -4.22
N THR A 69 -18.26 5.82 -4.19
CA THR A 69 -17.52 6.83 -4.95
C THR A 69 -17.63 6.59 -6.45
N SER A 70 -18.20 7.53 -7.19
CA SER A 70 -18.20 7.52 -8.65
C SER A 70 -18.00 8.93 -9.21
N PRO A 71 -17.25 9.11 -10.31
CA PRO A 71 -16.89 10.43 -10.82
C PRO A 71 -18.09 11.35 -11.09
N ASN A 72 -19.27 10.77 -11.39
CA ASN A 72 -20.47 11.51 -11.77
C ASN A 72 -21.75 11.04 -11.06
N HIS A 73 -21.67 10.25 -9.96
CA HIS A 73 -22.84 9.59 -9.33
C HIS A 73 -23.63 8.64 -10.27
N GLN A 74 -23.16 8.47 -11.50
CA GLN A 74 -23.74 7.57 -12.49
C GLN A 74 -22.91 6.29 -12.50
N ASN A 75 -23.58 5.19 -12.12
CA ASN A 75 -23.07 3.83 -12.15
C ASN A 75 -21.71 3.64 -11.43
N PRO A 76 -21.69 3.53 -10.09
CA PRO A 76 -20.46 3.36 -9.32
C PRO A 76 -19.64 2.11 -9.70
N GLY A 77 -20.19 1.21 -10.50
CA GLY A 77 -19.54 -0.03 -10.83
C GLY A 77 -19.63 -1.03 -9.68
N LYS A 78 -19.12 -2.23 -9.92
CA LYS A 78 -19.33 -3.37 -9.02
C LYS A 78 -18.15 -3.52 -8.06
N ILE A 79 -18.43 -3.77 -6.78
CA ILE A 79 -17.44 -4.33 -5.86
C ILE A 79 -17.68 -5.82 -5.72
N THR A 80 -16.60 -6.59 -5.77
CA THR A 80 -16.60 -8.00 -5.39
C THR A 80 -15.62 -8.18 -4.23
N SER A 81 -16.11 -8.68 -3.11
CA SER A 81 -15.31 -8.83 -1.89
C SER A 81 -15.25 -10.27 -1.44
N LEU A 82 -14.08 -10.67 -0.94
CA LEU A 82 -13.87 -11.91 -0.19
C LEU A 82 -13.84 -11.54 1.29
N THR A 83 -14.90 -11.87 2.02
CA THR A 83 -15.06 -11.56 3.44
C THR A 83 -14.75 -12.79 4.30
N LYS A 84 -14.17 -12.57 5.48
CA LYS A 84 -14.06 -13.61 6.52
C LYS A 84 -15.26 -13.54 7.47
N ILE A 85 -15.60 -12.32 7.89
CA ILE A 85 -16.79 -11.94 8.67
C ILE A 85 -17.27 -10.57 8.16
N ASN A 86 -18.42 -10.07 8.63
CA ASN A 86 -19.04 -8.83 8.14
C ASN A 86 -18.11 -7.60 8.15
N GLU A 87 -17.17 -7.55 9.09
CA GLU A 87 -16.24 -6.42 9.25
C GLU A 87 -14.82 -6.69 8.72
N LYS A 88 -14.48 -7.96 8.45
CA LYS A 88 -13.12 -8.34 8.03
C LYS A 88 -13.10 -8.81 6.60
N TYR A 89 -12.55 -7.95 5.73
CA TYR A 89 -12.39 -8.18 4.31
C TYR A 89 -10.98 -8.72 4.02
N ILE A 90 -10.89 -9.88 3.37
CA ILE A 90 -9.61 -10.48 2.94
C ILE A 90 -9.08 -9.76 1.70
N SER A 91 -9.97 -9.52 0.74
CA SER A 91 -9.65 -8.74 -0.46
C SER A 91 -10.92 -8.17 -1.06
N SER A 92 -10.82 -6.96 -1.60
CA SER A 92 -11.94 -6.29 -2.27
C SER A 92 -11.49 -5.84 -3.65
N THR A 93 -12.28 -6.13 -4.68
CA THR A 93 -12.00 -5.75 -6.06
C THR A 93 -13.04 -4.73 -6.52
N ARG A 94 -12.60 -3.52 -6.87
CA ARG A 94 -13.42 -2.48 -7.49
C ARG A 94 -13.36 -2.62 -9.01
N HIS A 95 -14.53 -2.76 -9.61
CA HIS A 95 -14.73 -2.76 -11.06
C HIS A 95 -15.22 -1.36 -11.43
N MET A 96 -14.38 -0.62 -12.13
CA MET A 96 -14.76 0.68 -12.68
C MET A 96 -15.41 0.44 -14.03
N SER A 97 -16.62 0.98 -14.23
CA SER A 97 -17.43 0.82 -15.45
C SER A 97 -16.73 1.39 -16.68
N GLU A 98 -15.99 2.48 -16.52
CA GLU A 98 -15.33 3.23 -17.61
C GLU A 98 -13.83 2.96 -17.72
N SER A 99 -13.26 2.07 -16.89
CA SER A 99 -11.82 1.78 -16.91
C SER A 99 -11.53 0.37 -17.39
N SER A 100 -10.45 0.23 -18.16
CA SER A 100 -9.88 -1.04 -18.58
C SER A 100 -9.11 -1.77 -17.46
N VAL A 101 -9.14 -1.26 -16.21
CA VAL A 101 -8.39 -1.82 -15.08
C VAL A 101 -9.30 -2.03 -13.87
N LYS A 102 -9.08 -3.14 -13.15
CA LYS A 102 -9.71 -3.43 -11.86
C LYS A 102 -8.71 -3.18 -10.74
N PHE A 103 -9.13 -2.45 -9.71
CA PHE A 103 -8.31 -2.30 -8.49
C PHE A 103 -8.63 -3.40 -7.51
N ARG A 104 -7.60 -4.08 -7.00
CA ARG A 104 -7.76 -5.12 -5.99
C ARG A 104 -7.00 -4.75 -4.74
N PHE A 105 -7.75 -4.44 -3.69
CA PHE A 105 -7.24 -4.19 -2.35
C PHE A 105 -6.92 -5.53 -1.69
N ILE A 106 -5.68 -5.69 -1.24
CA ILE A 106 -5.20 -6.89 -0.55
C ILE A 106 -4.50 -6.53 0.75
N ASP A 107 -4.66 -7.41 1.74
CA ASP A 107 -3.95 -7.32 3.00
C ASP A 107 -2.61 -8.07 2.92
N SER A 108 -1.49 -7.34 2.98
CA SER A 108 -0.17 -7.98 2.99
C SER A 108 0.14 -8.74 4.26
N PHE A 109 -0.46 -8.39 5.40
CA PHE A 109 -0.21 -9.07 6.68
C PHE A 109 -0.60 -10.55 6.65
N ARG A 110 -1.48 -10.94 5.72
CA ARG A 110 -1.90 -12.33 5.53
C ARG A 110 -0.83 -13.23 4.91
N PHE A 111 0.16 -12.66 4.24
CA PHE A 111 1.28 -13.39 3.63
C PHE A 111 2.66 -12.84 4.04
N LEU A 112 2.70 -11.72 4.76
CA LEU A 112 3.85 -11.11 5.41
C LEU A 112 3.46 -10.77 6.86
N ALA A 113 3.41 -11.79 7.72
CA ALA A 113 2.92 -11.68 9.10
C ALA A 113 3.78 -10.83 10.07
N PRO A 114 5.07 -10.54 9.85
CA PRO A 114 5.82 -9.64 10.73
C PRO A 114 5.30 -8.20 10.65
N SER A 115 5.55 -7.39 11.69
CA SER A 115 5.21 -5.97 11.68
C SER A 115 6.03 -5.21 10.64
N LEU A 116 5.56 -4.05 10.19
CA LEU A 116 6.34 -3.18 9.28
C LEU A 116 7.73 -2.83 9.84
N ASP A 117 7.87 -2.70 11.16
CA ASP A 117 9.16 -2.44 11.80
C ASP A 117 10.12 -3.62 11.64
N GLN A 118 9.64 -4.84 11.86
CA GLN A 118 10.41 -6.06 11.63
C GLN A 118 10.75 -6.24 10.15
N LEU A 119 9.81 -5.96 9.24
CA LEU A 119 10.03 -6.05 7.80
C LEU A 119 11.06 -5.02 7.33
N ALA A 120 10.99 -3.79 7.82
CA ALA A 120 11.96 -2.74 7.50
C ALA A 120 13.36 -3.08 8.05
N ALA A 121 13.45 -3.67 9.24
CA ALA A 121 14.72 -4.08 9.84
C ALA A 121 15.46 -5.17 9.05
N ILE A 122 14.76 -5.96 8.22
CA ILE A 122 15.37 -6.98 7.35
C ILE A 122 16.00 -6.35 6.10
N LEU A 123 15.51 -5.18 5.68
CA LEU A 123 15.99 -4.52 4.46
C LEU A 123 17.41 -3.98 4.64
N THR A 124 18.27 -4.27 3.67
CA THR A 124 19.60 -3.65 3.61
C THR A 124 19.50 -2.27 2.98
N ARG A 125 20.55 -1.45 3.15
CA ARG A 125 20.62 -0.15 2.48
C ARG A 125 20.49 -0.26 0.96
N ASP A 126 20.88 -1.37 0.35
CA ASP A 126 20.81 -1.58 -1.10
C ASP A 126 19.42 -1.96 -1.60
N ASP A 127 18.57 -2.47 -0.71
CA ASP A 127 17.17 -2.77 -1.02
C ASP A 127 16.30 -1.50 -1.05
N LEU A 128 16.70 -0.43 -0.35
CA LEU A 128 15.99 0.84 -0.22
C LEU A 128 16.15 1.76 -1.45
N LYS A 129 15.92 1.20 -2.65
CA LYS A 129 16.13 1.88 -3.95
C LYS A 129 15.25 3.12 -4.12
N ILE A 130 13.98 3.03 -3.72
CA ILE A 130 13.02 4.14 -3.81
C ILE A 130 13.44 5.27 -2.86
N LEU A 131 13.79 4.94 -1.61
CA LEU A 131 14.26 5.94 -0.65
C LEU A 131 15.52 6.65 -1.15
N LYS A 132 16.48 5.89 -1.72
CA LYS A 132 17.69 6.44 -2.33
C LYS A 132 17.41 7.34 -3.53
N SER A 133 16.41 7.00 -4.36
CA SER A 133 16.08 7.79 -5.54
C SER A 133 15.36 9.09 -5.20
N GLU A 134 14.43 9.05 -4.24
CA GLU A 134 13.67 10.24 -3.81
C GLU A 134 14.54 11.21 -3.00
N PHE A 135 15.50 10.69 -2.23
CA PHE A 135 16.37 11.49 -1.36
C PHE A 135 17.84 11.44 -1.80
N SER A 136 18.08 11.50 -3.12
CA SER A 136 19.43 11.43 -3.69
C SER A 136 20.38 12.54 -3.22
N ASP A 137 19.81 13.68 -2.79
CA ASP A 137 20.55 14.86 -2.36
C ASP A 137 20.98 14.79 -0.89
N LEU A 138 20.45 13.82 -0.12
CA LEU A 138 20.79 13.65 1.28
C LEU A 138 22.12 12.91 1.46
N LYS A 139 22.87 13.32 2.48
CA LYS A 139 24.07 12.58 2.92
C LYS A 139 23.68 11.17 3.40
N GLN A 140 24.60 10.23 3.22
CA GLN A 140 24.39 8.82 3.58
C GLN A 140 23.99 8.62 5.05
N ASP A 141 24.55 9.43 5.97
CA ASP A 141 24.23 9.34 7.40
C ASP A 141 22.80 9.83 7.69
N SER A 142 22.37 10.92 7.04
CA SER A 142 20.99 11.41 7.13
C SER A 142 20.03 10.37 6.57
N LEU A 143 20.32 9.81 5.40
CA LEU A 143 19.52 8.73 4.80
C LEU A 143 19.40 7.52 5.73
N GLY A 144 20.48 7.19 6.46
CA GLY A 144 20.50 6.15 7.49
C GLY A 144 19.50 6.37 8.63
N LEU A 145 19.15 7.63 8.93
CA LEU A 145 18.13 7.95 9.94
C LEU A 145 16.71 7.65 9.44
N LEU A 146 16.48 7.60 8.13
CA LEU A 146 15.16 7.32 7.52
C LEU A 146 14.90 5.83 7.29
N THR A 147 15.86 4.95 7.59
CA THR A 147 15.71 3.51 7.32
C THR A 147 14.97 2.75 8.42
N ARG A 148 14.64 3.42 9.53
CA ARG A 148 13.92 2.85 10.66
C ARG A 148 12.59 3.56 10.87
N LYS A 149 11.64 2.85 11.46
CA LYS A 149 10.36 3.43 11.91
C LYS A 149 10.61 4.62 12.84
N GLY A 150 10.01 5.76 12.52
CA GLY A 150 10.00 6.94 13.37
C GLY A 150 9.24 6.71 14.68
N VAL A 151 9.68 7.37 15.75
CA VAL A 151 9.02 7.34 17.06
C VAL A 151 8.00 8.46 17.13
N TYR A 152 6.72 8.13 17.16
CA TYR A 152 5.65 9.12 17.22
C TYR A 152 4.97 9.17 18.60
N PRO A 153 4.84 10.35 19.23
CA PRO A 153 4.31 10.52 20.58
C PRO A 153 2.78 10.59 20.57
N TYR A 154 2.10 9.45 20.39
CA TYR A 154 0.63 9.41 20.23
C TYR A 154 -0.14 10.09 21.38
N ASP A 155 0.26 9.87 22.63
CA ASP A 155 -0.44 10.43 23.80
C ASP A 155 -0.21 11.94 23.97
N TYR A 156 0.93 12.45 23.49
CA TYR A 156 1.24 13.88 23.53
C TYR A 156 0.36 14.66 22.55
N VAL A 157 0.10 14.09 21.37
CA VAL A 157 -0.66 14.75 20.30
C VAL A 157 -2.16 14.60 20.55
N SER A 158 -2.66 15.39 21.49
CA SER A 158 -4.08 15.39 21.88
C SER A 158 -4.94 16.37 21.07
N SER A 159 -4.34 17.29 20.32
CA SER A 159 -5.05 18.25 19.46
C SER A 159 -4.19 18.75 18.31
N LEU A 160 -4.84 19.33 17.29
CA LEU A 160 -4.15 19.95 16.15
C LEU A 160 -3.25 21.12 16.57
N ASP A 161 -3.55 21.79 17.69
CA ASP A 161 -2.70 22.88 18.19
C ASP A 161 -1.38 22.35 18.73
N VAL A 162 -1.36 21.14 19.30
CA VAL A 162 -0.12 20.50 19.77
C VAL A 162 0.82 20.22 18.61
N LEU A 163 0.29 19.87 17.43
CA LEU A 163 1.10 19.62 16.23
C LEU A 163 1.90 20.83 15.77
N LYS A 164 1.45 22.05 16.10
CA LYS A 164 2.11 23.31 15.74
C LYS A 164 3.09 23.81 16.79
N LYS A 165 3.12 23.21 17.98
CA LYS A 165 4.03 23.64 19.06
C LYS A 165 5.46 23.27 18.70
N ALA A 166 6.34 24.27 18.71
CA ALA A 166 7.75 24.09 18.38
C ALA A 166 8.51 23.43 19.54
N SER A 167 8.34 22.11 19.70
CA SER A 167 9.08 21.36 20.72
C SER A 167 9.18 19.89 20.36
N VAL A 168 10.39 19.33 20.53
CA VAL A 168 10.56 17.88 20.67
C VAL A 168 9.82 17.48 21.95
N PRO A 169 8.83 16.59 21.89
CA PRO A 169 8.17 16.14 23.10
C PRO A 169 9.18 15.48 24.04
N GLU A 170 9.12 15.84 25.32
CA GLU A 170 9.97 15.25 26.35
C GLU A 170 9.75 13.74 26.44
N LEU A 171 10.80 12.98 26.77
CA LEU A 171 10.76 11.51 26.89
C LEU A 171 9.55 11.02 27.73
N SER A 172 9.23 11.73 28.82
CA SER A 172 8.10 11.43 29.71
C SER A 172 6.73 11.54 29.03
N LYS A 173 6.61 12.30 27.93
CA LYS A 173 5.39 12.54 27.17
C LYS A 173 5.29 11.73 25.88
N VAL A 174 6.38 11.08 25.46
CA VAL A 174 6.39 10.15 24.31
C VAL A 174 5.85 8.77 24.71
N TYR A 175 5.63 8.53 26.01
CA TYR A 175 5.07 7.28 26.50
C TYR A 175 3.66 7.06 25.95
N ASN A 176 3.42 5.92 25.31
CA ASN A 176 2.10 5.52 24.82
C ASN A 176 1.46 4.60 25.86
N LYS A 177 0.31 4.99 26.42
CA LYS A 177 -0.45 4.20 27.40
C LYS A 177 -0.81 2.79 26.91
N LEU A 178 -0.84 2.56 25.60
CA LEU A 178 -1.27 1.30 24.98
C LEU A 178 -0.10 0.35 24.64
N ASN A 179 1.16 0.77 24.74
CA ASN A 179 2.32 -0.03 24.36
C ASN A 179 3.41 -0.05 25.45
N ASP A 180 4.35 -0.99 25.31
CA ASP A 180 5.57 -1.04 26.10
C ASP A 180 6.38 0.27 26.01
N ALA A 181 7.05 0.60 27.11
CA ALA A 181 7.86 1.79 27.27
C ALA A 181 8.82 2.00 26.09
N LEU A 182 8.85 3.23 25.55
CA LEU A 182 9.84 3.63 24.57
C LEU A 182 11.25 3.44 25.14
N SER A 183 12.16 2.78 24.42
CA SER A 183 13.54 2.67 24.87
C SER A 183 14.27 4.01 24.78
N GLU A 184 15.28 4.22 25.63
CA GLU A 184 16.13 5.42 25.56
C GLU A 184 16.85 5.55 24.20
N ALA A 185 17.15 4.42 23.57
CA ALA A 185 17.72 4.36 22.23
C ALA A 185 16.75 4.92 21.17
N ASP A 186 15.46 4.59 21.26
CA ASP A 186 14.43 5.07 20.34
C ASP A 186 14.22 6.59 20.48
N TYR A 187 14.19 7.08 21.72
CA TYR A 187 14.12 8.53 21.97
C TYR A 187 15.35 9.28 21.46
N THR A 188 16.53 8.70 21.64
CA THR A 188 17.78 9.27 21.13
C THR A 188 17.77 9.32 19.61
N HIS A 189 17.29 8.26 18.95
CA HIS A 189 17.10 8.24 17.51
C HIS A 189 16.13 9.33 17.05
N ALA A 190 14.97 9.49 17.71
CA ALA A 190 14.00 10.54 17.39
C ALA A 190 14.62 11.95 17.48
N LYS A 191 15.39 12.23 18.54
CA LYS A 191 16.12 13.51 18.68
C LYS A 191 17.14 13.72 17.56
N ASN A 192 17.82 12.67 17.13
CA ASN A 192 18.80 12.76 16.03
C ASN A 192 18.11 13.07 14.70
N VAL A 193 16.98 12.43 14.40
CA VAL A 193 16.15 12.74 13.23
C VAL A 193 15.72 14.21 13.29
N TRP A 194 15.17 14.64 14.42
CA TRP A 194 14.66 16.00 14.61
C TRP A 194 15.74 17.07 14.33
N ARG A 195 16.96 16.84 14.83
CA ARG A 195 18.11 17.72 14.61
C ARG A 195 18.65 17.65 13.19
N ALA A 196 18.77 16.44 12.61
CA ALA A 196 19.35 16.25 11.28
C ALA A 196 18.53 16.91 10.17
N TYR A 197 17.21 17.00 10.37
CA TYR A 197 16.26 17.55 9.40
C TYR A 197 15.71 18.92 9.78
N ASN A 198 16.26 19.58 10.81
CA ASN A 198 15.77 20.87 11.33
C ASN A 198 14.24 20.90 11.50
N ILE A 199 13.69 19.83 12.06
CA ILE A 199 12.26 19.74 12.34
C ILE A 199 11.95 20.73 13.46
N GLU A 200 10.87 21.49 13.33
CA GLU A 200 10.49 22.50 14.32
C GLU A 200 9.34 22.00 15.19
N ASN A 201 8.39 21.27 14.62
CA ASN A 201 7.15 20.88 15.29
C ASN A 201 6.73 19.43 14.95
N PRO A 202 5.88 18.79 15.76
CA PRO A 202 5.42 17.42 15.51
C PRO A 202 4.71 17.23 14.15
N SER A 203 4.09 18.28 13.60
CA SER A 203 3.44 18.20 12.28
C SER A 203 4.44 17.93 11.16
N GLN A 204 5.67 18.45 11.24
CA GLN A 204 6.72 18.22 10.25
C GLN A 204 7.39 16.85 10.43
N TYR A 205 7.25 16.25 11.61
CA TYR A 205 7.80 14.95 11.95
C TYR A 205 6.86 13.79 11.52
N THR A 206 5.60 14.09 11.22
CA THR A 206 4.55 13.13 10.81
C THR A 206 4.42 13.09 9.30
#